data_AF-A0A2V6NNV1-F1
#
_entry.id   AF-A0A2V6NNV1-F1
#
_cell.length_a   1.000
_cell.length_b   1.000
_cell.length_c   1.000
_cell.angle_alpha   90.00
_cell.angle_beta   90.00
_cell.angle_gamma   90.00
#
_symmetry.space_group_name_H-M   'P 1'
#
loop_
_entity.id
_entity.type
_entity.pdbx_description
1 polymer ?
#
loop_
_entity_poly.entity_id
_entity_poly.type
_entity_poly.pdbx_seq_one_letter_code
_entity_poly.pdbx_strand_id
1 'polypeptide(L)'
;MNSLKYLLAIGALTAAFVLPAQAHLEFQGAIAKADVGNNSPPADLVALGIVLDQDVSNFTLCGNFEEGLNGDTTIDVMPGAYLVVHYGKGKGGTSKGGGLEVFLVAGGETQVTVPGTGSSAFGKGGISSIREFCPPGTHVPDSGTTAMLLGGALTGLGLVRRYLKR
;
A
#
# COMPACT_ATOMS: atom_id res chain seq x y z
N MET A 1 15.60 27.71 32.25
CA MET A 1 16.51 26.81 31.51
C MET A 1 15.96 25.42 31.21
N ASN A 2 14.88 24.95 31.85
CA ASN A 2 14.38 23.58 31.61
C ASN A 2 13.54 23.40 30.33
N SER A 3 12.89 24.47 29.84
CA SER A 3 12.02 24.41 28.65
C SER A 3 12.74 24.15 27.33
N LEU A 4 14.00 24.58 27.20
CA LEU A 4 14.80 24.40 25.99
C LEU A 4 15.14 22.92 25.72
N LYS A 5 15.35 22.14 26.78
CA LYS A 5 15.63 20.69 26.69
C LYS A 5 14.41 19.92 26.18
N TYR A 6 13.21 20.31 26.60
CA TYR A 6 11.98 19.68 26.14
C TYR A 6 11.64 20.02 24.69
N LEU A 7 11.91 21.26 24.23
CA LEU A 7 11.71 21.64 22.83
C LEU A 7 12.68 20.90 21.88
N LEU A 8 13.94 20.73 22.28
CA LEU A 8 14.90 19.93 21.53
C LEU A 8 14.52 18.44 21.50
N ALA A 9 14.03 17.89 22.62
CA ALA A 9 13.56 16.51 22.67
C ALA A 9 12.31 16.29 21.80
N ILE A 10 11.36 17.23 21.78
CA ILE A 10 10.19 17.19 20.92
C ILE A 10 10.59 17.32 19.44
N GLY A 11 11.49 18.26 19.12
CA GLY A 11 12.01 18.44 17.76
C GLY A 11 12.71 17.19 17.21
N ALA A 12 13.53 16.54 18.03
CA ALA A 12 14.19 15.29 17.67
C ALA A 12 13.19 14.13 17.51
N LEU A 13 12.17 14.04 18.37
CA LEU A 13 11.08 13.06 18.24
C LEU A 13 10.26 13.29 16.98
N THR A 14 9.91 14.54 16.66
CA THR A 14 9.17 14.84 15.43
C THR A 14 9.99 14.57 14.18
N ALA A 15 11.30 14.87 14.17
CA ALA A 15 12.17 14.59 13.02
C ALA A 15 12.34 13.07 12.77
N ALA A 16 12.30 12.24 13.81
CA ALA A 16 12.32 10.79 13.66
C ALA A 16 11.04 10.20 13.05
N PHE A 17 9.91 10.92 13.13
CA PHE A 17 8.64 10.53 12.51
C PHE A 17 8.47 11.03 11.06
N VAL A 18 9.36 11.88 10.56
CA VAL A 18 9.39 12.33 9.14
C VAL A 18 10.44 11.56 8.34
N LEU A 19 10.73 10.31 8.72
CA LEU A 19 11.41 9.41 7.78
C LEU A 19 10.41 9.12 6.65
N PRO A 20 10.71 9.48 5.39
CA PRO A 20 9.88 9.04 4.28
C PRO A 20 9.91 7.52 4.30
N ALA A 21 8.78 6.89 4.61
CA ALA A 21 8.62 5.46 4.46
C ALA A 21 8.98 5.15 3.00
N GLN A 22 10.05 4.39 2.80
CA GLN A 22 10.55 4.09 1.47
C GLN A 22 9.47 3.28 0.74
N ALA A 23 8.95 3.79 -0.39
CA ALA A 23 8.00 3.18 -1.33
C ALA A 23 7.61 1.73 -0.99
N HIS A 24 6.62 1.56 -0.10
CA HIS A 24 6.37 0.25 0.52
C HIS A 24 5.08 -0.36 -0.02
N LEU A 25 5.24 -1.27 -0.99
CA LEU A 25 4.21 -2.28 -1.24
C LEU A 25 4.17 -3.22 -0.04
N GLU A 26 3.07 -3.19 0.70
CA GLU A 26 2.88 -4.07 1.85
C GLU A 26 2.16 -5.34 1.40
N PHE A 27 2.86 -6.48 1.44
CA PHE A 27 2.30 -7.77 1.08
C PHE A 27 1.17 -8.17 2.04
N GLN A 28 -0.04 -8.33 1.50
CA GLN A 28 -1.24 -8.71 2.26
C GLN A 28 -1.48 -10.22 2.20
N GLY A 29 -1.10 -10.87 1.10
CA GLY A 29 -1.25 -12.31 0.95
C GLY A 29 -1.16 -12.78 -0.49
N ALA A 30 -1.31 -14.10 -0.67
CA ALA A 30 -1.27 -14.73 -1.97
C ALA A 30 -2.30 -15.86 -2.07
N ILE A 31 -2.77 -16.11 -3.29
CA ILE A 31 -3.75 -17.14 -3.59
C ILE A 31 -3.40 -17.86 -4.89
N ALA A 32 -3.71 -19.16 -4.97
CA ALA A 32 -3.47 -19.92 -6.18
C ALA A 32 -4.49 -19.52 -7.26
N LYS A 33 -4.04 -19.48 -8.51
CA LYS A 33 -4.91 -19.14 -9.66
C LYS A 33 -6.09 -20.12 -9.79
N ALA A 34 -5.91 -21.37 -9.38
CA ALA A 34 -6.97 -22.38 -9.42
C ALA A 34 -8.19 -22.00 -8.58
N ASP A 35 -8.00 -21.23 -7.51
CA ASP A 35 -9.06 -20.74 -6.63
C ASP A 35 -9.71 -19.44 -7.18
N VAL A 36 -8.92 -18.72 -7.98
CA VAL A 36 -9.16 -17.47 -8.73
C VAL A 36 -10.12 -17.56 -9.92
N GLY A 37 -9.81 -18.54 -10.76
CA GLY A 37 -10.27 -18.61 -12.14
C GLY A 37 -9.36 -17.86 -13.12
N ASN A 38 -9.98 -17.25 -14.14
CA ASN A 38 -9.25 -16.62 -15.25
C ASN A 38 -8.66 -15.26 -14.85
N ASN A 39 -7.54 -14.90 -15.46
CA ASN A 39 -6.94 -13.57 -15.31
C ASN A 39 -7.89 -12.51 -15.89
N SER A 40 -8.64 -11.83 -15.02
CA SER A 40 -9.66 -10.85 -15.40
C SER A 40 -9.95 -9.92 -14.21
N PRO A 41 -10.36 -8.66 -14.43
CA PRO A 41 -10.64 -7.76 -13.31
C PRO A 41 -11.68 -8.30 -12.31
N PRO A 42 -12.79 -8.93 -12.74
CA PRO A 42 -13.75 -9.49 -11.80
C PRO A 42 -13.18 -10.63 -10.94
N ALA A 43 -12.35 -11.51 -11.52
CA ALA A 43 -11.71 -12.59 -10.78
C ALA A 43 -10.67 -12.05 -9.79
N ASP A 44 -9.90 -11.06 -10.19
CA ASP A 44 -8.87 -10.44 -9.35
C ASP A 44 -9.50 -9.66 -8.19
N LEU A 45 -10.70 -9.07 -8.37
CA LEU A 45 -11.47 -8.46 -7.29
C LEU A 45 -11.97 -9.51 -6.28
N VAL A 46 -12.41 -10.68 -6.75
CA VAL A 46 -12.76 -11.81 -5.87
C VAL A 46 -11.52 -12.28 -5.10
N ALA A 47 -10.37 -12.38 -5.77
CA ALA A 47 -9.10 -12.74 -5.14
C ALA A 47 -8.73 -11.77 -4.03
N LEU A 48 -8.88 -10.47 -4.27
CA LEU A 48 -8.67 -9.43 -3.28
C LEU A 48 -9.56 -9.62 -2.06
N GLY A 49 -10.87 -9.83 -2.26
CA GLY A 49 -11.81 -10.05 -1.16
C GLY A 49 -11.48 -11.28 -0.32
N ILE A 50 -11.06 -12.39 -0.96
CA ILE A 50 -10.63 -13.61 -0.28
C ILE A 50 -9.36 -13.37 0.54
N VAL A 51 -8.34 -12.73 -0.05
CA VAL A 51 -7.06 -12.50 0.62
C VAL A 51 -7.20 -11.54 1.80
N LEU A 52 -8.02 -10.50 1.67
CA LEU A 52 -8.28 -9.54 2.74
C LEU A 52 -9.27 -10.03 3.78
N ASP A 53 -10.03 -11.09 3.49
CA ASP A 53 -11.19 -11.55 4.28
C ASP A 53 -12.21 -10.41 4.52
N GLN A 54 -12.49 -9.64 3.47
CA GLN A 54 -13.34 -8.44 3.51
C GLN A 54 -14.24 -8.30 2.28
N ASP A 55 -15.37 -7.61 2.45
CA ASP A 55 -16.23 -7.22 1.33
C ASP A 55 -15.60 -6.06 0.54
N VAL A 56 -15.18 -6.37 -0.68
CA VAL A 56 -14.56 -5.42 -1.63
C VAL A 56 -15.48 -5.08 -2.80
N SER A 57 -16.79 -5.40 -2.71
CA SER A 57 -17.76 -5.17 -3.79
C SER A 57 -17.86 -3.72 -4.25
N ASN A 58 -17.53 -2.77 -3.37
CA ASN A 58 -17.54 -1.33 -3.65
C ASN A 58 -16.21 -0.78 -4.17
N PHE A 59 -15.20 -1.63 -4.37
CA PHE A 59 -13.90 -1.19 -4.88
C PHE A 59 -13.99 -1.00 -6.39
N THR A 60 -13.28 0.00 -6.89
CA THR A 60 -13.25 0.32 -8.33
C THR A 60 -11.90 -0.03 -8.91
N LEU A 61 -11.90 -0.56 -10.14
CA LEU A 61 -10.67 -0.75 -10.91
C LEU A 61 -10.13 0.63 -11.32
N CYS A 62 -8.97 1.00 -10.79
CA CYS A 62 -8.30 2.27 -11.04
C CYS A 62 -7.17 2.15 -12.06
N GLY A 63 -6.53 0.98 -12.10
CA GLY A 63 -5.41 0.69 -12.98
C GLY A 63 -5.51 -0.73 -13.53
N ASN A 64 -5.20 -0.88 -14.82
CA ASN A 64 -5.15 -2.17 -15.48
C ASN A 64 -3.92 -2.26 -16.38
N PHE A 65 -2.89 -2.95 -15.90
CA PHE A 65 -1.62 -3.06 -16.58
C PHE A 65 -1.44 -4.51 -17.04
N GLU A 66 -1.41 -4.70 -18.36
CA GLU A 66 -1.21 -6.02 -18.99
C GLU A 66 -0.07 -5.99 -20.02
N GLU A 67 0.37 -4.80 -20.44
CA GLU A 67 1.41 -4.59 -21.45
C GLU A 67 2.69 -4.03 -20.84
N GLY A 68 3.84 -4.29 -21.49
CA GLY A 68 5.12 -3.73 -21.06
C GLY A 68 5.70 -4.31 -19.77
N LEU A 69 5.03 -5.29 -19.15
CA LEU A 69 5.45 -5.95 -17.92
C LEU A 69 6.64 -6.88 -18.18
N ASN A 70 7.82 -6.51 -17.70
CA ASN A 70 9.03 -7.32 -17.82
C ASN A 70 10.00 -7.00 -16.67
N GLY A 71 10.30 -8.00 -15.84
CA GLY A 71 11.08 -7.77 -14.63
C GLY A 71 10.36 -6.83 -13.66
N ASP A 72 11.14 -6.16 -12.81
CA ASP A 72 10.61 -5.16 -11.89
C ASP A 72 9.98 -4.01 -12.68
N THR A 73 8.71 -3.73 -12.39
CA THR A 73 7.90 -2.78 -13.16
C THR A 73 7.44 -1.66 -12.25
N THR A 74 7.81 -0.43 -12.59
CA THR A 74 7.33 0.78 -11.90
C THR A 74 6.02 1.25 -12.55
N ILE A 75 5.00 1.45 -11.72
CA ILE A 75 3.68 1.93 -12.15
C ILE A 75 3.22 3.10 -11.28
N ASP A 76 2.45 4.00 -11.87
CA ASP A 76 1.74 5.04 -11.14
C ASP A 76 0.49 4.43 -10.51
N VAL A 77 0.22 4.79 -9.25
CA VAL A 77 -0.84 4.22 -8.43
C VAL A 77 -1.51 5.29 -7.56
N MET A 78 -2.71 4.99 -7.08
CA MET A 78 -3.41 5.77 -6.09
C MET A 78 -2.97 5.38 -4.67
N PRO A 79 -2.70 6.36 -3.81
CA PRO A 79 -2.44 6.12 -2.39
C PRO A 79 -3.55 5.31 -1.72
N GLY A 80 -3.17 4.23 -1.01
CA GLY A 80 -4.12 3.36 -0.31
C GLY A 80 -4.90 2.41 -1.21
N ALA A 81 -4.58 2.33 -2.51
CA ALA A 81 -5.10 1.30 -3.39
C ALA A 81 -4.47 -0.07 -3.10
N TYR A 82 -5.15 -1.12 -3.55
CA TYR A 82 -4.64 -2.48 -3.52
C TYR A 82 -4.21 -2.93 -4.91
N LEU A 83 -3.01 -3.49 -5.01
CA LEU A 83 -2.51 -4.12 -6.22
C LEU A 83 -2.72 -5.62 -6.13
N VAL A 84 -3.39 -6.17 -7.13
CA VAL A 84 -3.47 -7.60 -7.38
C VAL A 84 -2.51 -7.91 -8.54
N VAL A 85 -1.43 -8.61 -8.22
CA VAL A 85 -0.35 -8.94 -9.16
C VAL A 85 -0.45 -10.41 -9.51
N HIS A 86 -0.69 -10.70 -10.78
CA HIS A 86 -0.80 -12.07 -11.26
C HIS A 86 0.54 -12.55 -11.82
N TYR A 87 1.15 -13.50 -11.12
CA TYR A 87 2.40 -14.14 -11.50
C TYR A 87 2.11 -15.46 -12.23
N GLY A 88 2.60 -15.57 -13.46
CA GLY A 88 2.34 -16.73 -14.32
C GLY A 88 3.32 -16.86 -15.47
N LYS A 89 2.86 -17.45 -16.59
CA LYS A 89 3.61 -17.57 -17.86
C LYS A 89 3.74 -16.21 -18.59
N GLY A 90 3.71 -15.08 -17.88
CA GLY A 90 3.93 -13.76 -18.46
C GLY A 90 5.27 -13.66 -19.21
N LYS A 91 5.55 -12.51 -19.81
CA LYS A 91 6.81 -12.31 -20.56
C LYS A 91 7.99 -12.37 -19.56
N GLY A 92 8.78 -13.45 -19.62
CA GLY A 92 9.87 -13.75 -18.67
C GLY A 92 9.54 -14.80 -17.58
N GLY A 93 8.30 -15.30 -17.52
CA GLY A 93 7.86 -16.28 -16.53
C GLY A 93 8.04 -17.74 -16.92
N THR A 94 8.21 -18.62 -15.92
CA THR A 94 8.20 -20.08 -16.13
C THR A 94 6.78 -20.62 -16.14
N SER A 95 6.53 -21.71 -16.87
CA SER A 95 5.25 -22.45 -16.88
C SER A 95 4.87 -23.10 -15.53
N LYS A 96 5.66 -22.86 -14.48
CA LYS A 96 5.43 -23.39 -13.12
C LYS A 96 4.84 -22.37 -12.14
N GLY A 97 4.57 -21.14 -12.58
CA GLY A 97 3.87 -20.11 -11.79
C GLY A 97 2.41 -19.95 -12.20
N GLY A 98 1.54 -19.62 -11.25
CA GLY A 98 0.10 -19.47 -11.48
C GLY A 98 -0.64 -19.07 -10.20
N GLY A 99 -0.37 -17.87 -9.71
CA GLY A 99 -1.10 -17.32 -8.57
C GLY A 99 -1.06 -15.80 -8.54
N LEU A 100 -1.80 -15.26 -7.59
CA LEU A 100 -1.98 -13.83 -7.39
C LEU A 100 -1.36 -13.46 -6.05
N GLU A 101 -0.68 -12.32 -6.02
CA GLU A 101 -0.22 -11.68 -4.79
C GLU A 101 -0.94 -10.34 -4.65
N VAL A 102 -1.34 -10.03 -3.42
CA VAL A 102 -2.03 -8.79 -3.09
C VAL A 102 -1.09 -7.91 -2.29
N PHE A 103 -0.98 -6.65 -2.69
CA PHE A 103 -0.20 -5.63 -2.01
C PHE A 103 -1.07 -4.42 -1.71
N LEU A 104 -0.83 -3.79 -0.57
CA LEU A 104 -1.35 -2.46 -0.25
C LEU A 104 -0.32 -1.39 -0.66
N VAL A 105 -0.77 -0.35 -1.35
CA VAL A 105 0.00 0.87 -1.60
C VAL A 105 0.00 1.69 -0.31
N ALA A 106 0.96 1.42 0.56
CA ALA A 106 1.09 2.10 1.85
C ALA A 106 1.83 3.44 1.72
N GLY A 107 1.87 4.23 2.80
CA GLY A 107 2.74 5.40 2.92
C GLY A 107 2.33 6.65 2.14
N GLY A 108 1.21 6.63 1.40
CA GLY A 108 0.79 7.78 0.59
C GLY A 108 1.44 7.80 -0.80
N GLU A 109 1.99 6.67 -1.24
CA GLU A 109 2.77 6.58 -2.47
C GLU A 109 1.90 6.75 -3.72
N THR A 110 2.46 7.44 -4.71
CA THR A 110 1.83 7.66 -6.03
C THR A 110 2.53 6.89 -7.14
N GLN A 111 3.66 6.26 -6.81
CA GLN A 111 4.42 5.43 -7.74
C GLN A 111 5.10 4.30 -6.95
N VAL A 112 5.01 3.08 -7.45
CA VAL A 112 5.53 1.88 -6.79
C VAL A 112 6.20 0.96 -7.80
N THR A 113 7.22 0.23 -7.36
CA THR A 113 7.88 -0.80 -8.17
C THR A 113 7.39 -2.17 -7.75
N VAL A 114 6.64 -2.82 -8.62
CA VAL A 114 6.16 -4.20 -8.45
C VAL A 114 7.30 -5.15 -8.83
N PRO A 115 7.67 -6.10 -7.97
CA PRO A 115 8.76 -7.03 -8.26
C PRO A 115 8.39 -7.98 -9.39
N GLY A 116 9.33 -8.21 -10.31
CA GLY A 116 9.15 -9.04 -11.51
C GLY A 116 8.81 -10.50 -11.23
N THR A 117 9.15 -10.96 -10.04
CA THR A 117 8.79 -12.28 -9.49
C THR A 117 8.23 -12.12 -8.10
N GLY A 118 7.16 -12.84 -7.81
CA GLY A 118 6.47 -12.80 -6.53
C GLY A 118 7.24 -13.51 -5.41
N SER A 119 6.92 -13.09 -4.19
CA SER A 119 7.58 -13.56 -2.97
C SER A 119 7.04 -14.92 -2.49
N SER A 120 5.79 -15.22 -2.81
CA SER A 120 5.06 -16.40 -2.34
C SER A 120 5.43 -17.70 -3.06
N ALA A 121 4.85 -18.81 -2.60
CA ALA A 121 4.93 -20.10 -3.27
C ALA A 121 4.31 -20.09 -4.68
N PHE A 122 3.35 -19.20 -4.93
CA PHE A 122 2.62 -19.09 -6.20
C PHE A 122 3.21 -18.04 -7.15
N GLY A 123 4.02 -17.12 -6.60
CA GLY A 123 4.66 -15.99 -7.27
C GLY A 123 5.88 -16.31 -8.16
N LYS A 124 6.21 -17.59 -8.37
CA LYS A 124 7.46 -17.98 -9.09
C LYS A 124 7.41 -17.79 -10.61
N GLY A 125 6.32 -17.23 -11.13
CA GLY A 125 6.18 -16.79 -12.52
C GLY A 125 6.64 -15.35 -12.72
N GLY A 126 6.67 -14.91 -13.98
CA GLY A 126 6.85 -13.49 -14.31
C GLY A 126 5.50 -12.77 -14.18
N ILE A 127 5.54 -11.45 -13.99
CA ILE A 127 4.31 -10.63 -13.99
C ILE A 127 3.58 -10.82 -15.32
N SER A 128 2.29 -11.15 -15.24
CA SER A 128 1.41 -11.27 -16.41
C SER A 128 0.31 -10.22 -16.45
N SER A 129 -0.06 -9.68 -15.30
CA SER A 129 -0.90 -8.49 -15.16
C SER A 129 -0.74 -7.90 -13.76
N ILE A 130 -0.99 -6.60 -13.66
CA ILE A 130 -1.15 -5.88 -12.40
C ILE A 130 -2.50 -5.16 -12.49
N ARG A 131 -3.36 -5.36 -11.51
CA ARG A 131 -4.63 -4.65 -11.40
C ARG A 131 -4.66 -3.86 -10.11
N GLU A 132 -5.09 -2.63 -10.21
CA GLU A 132 -5.20 -1.73 -9.07
C GLU A 132 -6.67 -1.51 -8.74
N PHE A 133 -7.03 -1.79 -7.50
CA PHE A 133 -8.37 -1.57 -6.95
C PHE A 133 -8.34 -0.51 -5.87
N CYS A 134 -9.11 0.57 -6.07
CA CYS A 134 -9.27 1.60 -5.07
C CYS A 134 -10.47 1.32 -4.18
N PRO A 135 -10.30 1.39 -2.85
CA PRO A 135 -11.43 1.42 -1.93
C PRO A 135 -12.38 2.59 -2.21
N PRO A 136 -13.67 2.46 -1.87
CA PRO A 136 -14.59 3.58 -1.93
C PRO A 136 -14.17 4.67 -0.93
N GLY A 137 -14.11 5.92 -1.39
CA GLY A 137 -13.90 7.08 -0.52
C GLY A 137 -12.46 7.32 -0.06
N THR A 138 -11.45 6.90 -0.84
CA THR A 138 -10.03 7.14 -0.56
C THR A 138 -9.64 8.62 -0.67
N HIS A 139 -10.01 9.38 0.35
CA HIS A 139 -9.11 10.35 0.95
C HIS A 139 -8.48 9.65 2.14
N VAL A 140 -7.47 8.81 1.89
CA VAL A 140 -6.53 8.47 2.95
C VAL A 140 -5.89 9.80 3.35
N PRO A 141 -5.99 10.25 4.61
CA PRO A 141 -5.37 11.51 5.00
C PRO A 141 -3.88 11.42 4.69
N ASP A 142 -3.41 12.27 3.78
CA ASP A 142 -1.99 12.37 3.49
C ASP A 142 -1.24 12.48 4.81
N SER A 143 -0.07 11.85 4.91
CA SER A 143 0.76 11.86 6.13
C SER A 143 0.95 13.27 6.71
N GLY A 144 0.94 14.30 5.86
CA GLY A 144 0.89 15.72 6.26
C GLY A 144 -0.33 16.12 7.09
N THR A 145 -1.53 15.65 6.74
CA THR A 145 -2.77 15.89 7.49
C THR A 145 -2.72 15.22 8.86
N THR A 146 -2.19 14.00 8.90
CA THR A 146 -1.99 13.23 10.14
C THR A 146 -0.99 13.94 11.05
N ALA A 147 0.10 14.46 10.50
CA ALA A 147 1.08 15.27 11.24
C ALA A 147 0.50 16.59 11.73
N MET A 148 -0.35 17.27 10.94
CA MET A 148 -1.03 18.50 11.37
C MET A 148 -2.01 18.25 12.50
N LEU A 149 -2.82 17.18 12.43
CA LEU A 149 -3.74 16.79 13.50
C LEU A 149 -2.99 16.43 14.79
N LEU A 150 -1.89 15.68 14.67
CA LEU A 150 -1.04 15.35 15.81
C LEU A 150 -0.39 16.61 16.42
N GLY A 151 0.12 17.51 15.57
CA GLY A 151 0.67 18.80 16.01
C GLY A 151 -0.38 19.68 16.70
N GLY A 152 -1.60 19.73 16.17
CA GLY A 152 -2.75 20.40 16.77
C GLY A 152 -3.13 19.82 18.13
N ALA A 153 -3.18 18.50 18.24
CA ALA A 153 -3.47 17.82 19.50
C ALA A 153 -2.40 18.09 20.57
N LEU A 154 -1.12 18.06 20.20
CA LEU A 154 -0.01 18.34 21.12
C LEU A 154 0.04 19.80 21.57
N THR A 155 -0.22 20.75 20.66
CA THR A 155 -0.32 22.18 21.01
C THR A 155 -1.52 22.46 21.91
N GLY A 156 -2.68 21.87 21.62
CA GLY A 156 -3.87 21.92 22.47
C GLY A 156 -3.61 21.40 23.89
N LEU A 157 -2.99 20.22 24.00
CA LEU A 157 -2.63 19.63 25.29
C LEU A 157 -1.64 20.50 26.07
N GLY A 158 -0.68 21.13 25.38
CA GLY A 158 0.26 22.08 25.97
C GLY A 158 -0.41 23.32 26.57
N LEU A 159 -1.42 23.88 25.89
CA LEU A 159 -2.21 25.01 26.38
C LEU A 159 -3.06 24.65 27.59
N VAL A 160 -3.75 23.50 27.56
CA VAL A 160 -4.55 22.99 28.68
C VAL A 160 -3.67 22.78 29.93
N ARG A 161 -2.48 22.18 29.76
CA ARG A 161 -1.54 21.99 30.87
C ARG A 161 -1.04 23.31 31.46
N ARG A 162 -0.88 24.35 30.65
CA ARG A 162 -0.49 25.69 31.11
C ARG A 162 -1.64 26.38 31.86
N TYR A 163 -2.88 26.15 31.44
CA TYR A 163 -4.07 26.70 32.09
C TYR A 163 -4.31 26.07 33.46
N LEU A 164 -4.15 24.75 33.59
CA LEU A 164 -4.34 24.01 34.87
C LEU A 164 -3.22 24.21 35.91
N LYS A 165 -2.07 24.78 35.52
CA LYS A 165 -0.94 25.08 36.42
C LYS A 165 -0.90 26.54 36.89
N ARG A 166 -1.87 27.35 36.49
CA ARG A 166 -2.17 28.66 37.09
C ARG A 166 -3.30 28.51 38.09
#